data_AF-S4PHJ8-F1
#
_entry.id   AF-S4PHJ8-F1
#
_cell.length_a   1.000
_cell.length_b   1.000
_cell.length_c   1.000
_cell.angle_alpha   90.00
_cell.angle_beta   90.00
_cell.angle_gamma   90.00
#
_symmetry.space_group_name_H-M   'P 1'
#
loop_
_entity.id
_entity.type
_entity.pdbx_description
1 polymer ?
#
loop_
_entity_poly.entity_id
_entity_poly.type
_entity_poly.pdbx_seq_one_letter_code
_entity_poly.pdbx_strand_id
1 'polypeptide(L)'
;MRPTLSLLCVCFYAVLSSGKPSGDDRRWLVSLVDLVELDYQDHCDQRAKATWEELLGSSKGLPLKLERDKAYGIFARKQKTEVNAAFTAHSMGADDDVLRRRVKLLIQPGDTLLDTKEWIRLVTFGDTALNRLRFATDYDCGYNTTCTLRELQNNIARQPDEEILRRMKLSWENHLPDIQDYLDNILPLLKNASKENHYNLIEEYWDSLVEYEGAMLTARDIWQHVQPLYLKLHKYVTLRLRGAEEVGKPLPVHLFRSLTGDDWSNLIESLLPKYPDIYQKVHANIQLKDIGGLNAYREANNLLSQLNLGEVPNDILEESAFNGTCPPTIV
;
A
#
# COMPACT_ATOMS: atom_id res chain seq x y z
N MET A 1 -5.99 -1.62 62.46
CA MET A 1 -4.58 -1.34 62.83
C MET A 1 -3.67 -1.77 61.68
N ARG A 2 -2.81 -0.87 61.17
CA ARG A 2 -1.41 -1.20 60.79
C ARG A 2 -0.62 -1.47 62.10
N PRO A 3 0.54 -2.17 62.18
CA PRO A 3 1.76 -2.11 61.33
C PRO A 3 2.35 -3.52 60.94
N THR A 4 3.50 -3.78 60.29
CA THR A 4 4.46 -3.06 59.39
C THR A 4 5.39 -4.06 58.66
N LEU A 5 5.99 -3.64 57.53
CA LEU A 5 7.32 -4.00 56.95
C LEU A 5 7.86 -5.46 57.01
N SER A 6 8.09 -6.05 55.83
CA SER A 6 9.46 -6.21 55.27
C SER A 6 9.41 -6.71 53.82
N LEU A 7 9.57 -5.80 52.85
CA LEU A 7 9.56 -6.14 51.41
C LEU A 7 10.46 -5.18 50.62
N LEU A 8 11.64 -4.89 51.19
CA LEU A 8 12.57 -3.84 50.72
C LEU A 8 13.99 -4.36 50.40
N CYS A 9 14.20 -5.67 50.31
CA CYS A 9 15.52 -6.30 50.13
C CYS A 9 15.76 -6.98 48.78
N VAL A 10 14.82 -6.93 47.82
CA VAL A 10 15.01 -7.56 46.48
C VAL A 10 15.47 -6.55 45.42
N CYS A 11 15.23 -5.24 45.62
CA CYS A 11 15.54 -4.21 44.61
C CYS A 11 16.96 -3.62 44.67
N PHE A 12 17.93 -4.26 45.33
CA PHE A 12 19.28 -3.66 45.55
C PHE A 12 20.50 -4.56 45.29
N TYR A 13 20.34 -5.76 44.72
CA TYR A 13 21.45 -6.68 44.43
C TYR A 13 21.68 -6.97 42.94
N ALA A 14 21.43 -5.97 42.08
CA ALA A 14 21.81 -5.98 40.66
C ALA A 14 22.47 -4.67 40.19
N VAL A 15 23.05 -3.88 41.11
CA VAL A 15 23.66 -2.56 40.83
C VAL A 15 25.18 -2.56 41.10
N LEU A 16 25.79 -3.73 41.32
CA LEU A 16 27.23 -3.88 41.55
C LEU A 16 27.87 -5.00 40.71
N SER A 17 27.62 -4.95 39.40
CA SER A 17 28.63 -5.37 38.43
C SER A 17 29.21 -4.11 37.81
N SER A 18 30.48 -3.81 38.10
CA SER A 18 31.23 -2.70 37.48
C SER A 18 31.58 -3.04 36.02
N GLY A 19 30.57 -3.01 35.15
CA GLY A 19 30.74 -2.99 33.71
C GLY A 19 31.48 -1.72 33.28
N LYS A 20 32.24 -1.81 32.17
CA LYS A 20 32.66 -0.59 31.46
C LYS A 20 31.38 0.10 30.98
N PRO A 21 31.25 1.45 31.05
CA PRO A 21 30.00 2.15 30.72
C PRO A 21 29.46 1.83 29.32
N SER A 22 30.31 1.48 28.35
CA SER A 22 29.90 1.05 27.01
C SER A 22 29.18 -0.31 26.92
N GLY A 23 29.32 -1.18 27.93
CA GLY A 23 28.73 -2.53 27.90
C GLY A 23 27.25 -2.52 28.29
N ASP A 24 26.91 -1.76 29.32
CA ASP A 24 25.55 -1.70 29.86
C ASP A 24 24.65 -0.80 29.00
N ASP A 25 25.17 0.33 28.49
CA ASP A 25 24.48 1.21 27.52
C ASP A 25 24.01 0.44 26.27
N ARG A 26 24.90 -0.35 25.65
CA ARG A 26 24.56 -1.15 24.46
C ARG A 26 23.55 -2.25 24.79
N ARG A 27 23.70 -2.94 25.93
CA ARG A 27 22.75 -3.98 26.35
C ARG A 27 21.36 -3.38 26.58
N TRP A 28 21.29 -2.22 27.24
CA TRP A 28 20.05 -1.49 27.46
C TRP A 28 19.37 -1.11 26.13
N LEU A 29 20.10 -0.50 25.19
CA LEU A 29 19.54 -0.11 23.89
C LEU A 29 18.99 -1.32 23.12
N VAL A 30 19.73 -2.44 23.08
CA VAL A 30 19.26 -3.66 22.40
C VAL A 30 17.96 -4.18 23.04
N SER A 31 17.92 -4.33 24.36
CA SER A 31 16.71 -4.80 25.06
C SER A 31 15.52 -3.85 24.89
N LEU A 32 15.75 -2.54 24.82
CA LEU A 32 14.70 -1.57 24.53
C LEU A 32 14.20 -1.72 23.09
N VAL A 33 15.08 -1.79 22.09
CA VAL A 33 14.69 -1.97 20.68
C VAL A 33 13.91 -3.27 20.48
N ASP A 34 14.35 -4.38 21.11
CA ASP A 34 13.63 -5.65 21.09
C ASP A 34 12.21 -5.52 21.68
N LEU A 35 12.03 -4.80 22.80
CA LEU A 35 10.72 -4.55 23.41
C LEU A 35 9.83 -3.64 22.56
N VAL A 36 10.40 -2.56 22.02
CA VAL A 36 9.70 -1.64 21.12
C VAL A 36 9.22 -2.36 19.86
N GLU A 37 10.00 -3.27 19.29
CA GLU A 37 9.57 -4.07 18.13
C GLU A 37 8.40 -5.01 18.45
N LEU A 38 8.31 -5.58 19.66
CA LEU A 38 7.14 -6.34 20.10
C LEU A 38 5.89 -5.44 20.23
N ASP A 39 6.04 -4.26 20.82
CA ASP A 39 4.99 -3.23 20.87
C ASP A 39 4.50 -2.86 19.46
N TYR A 40 5.41 -2.76 18.48
CA TYR A 40 5.06 -2.50 17.07
C TYR A 40 4.30 -3.67 16.44
N GLN A 41 4.68 -4.93 16.73
CA GLN A 41 3.96 -6.12 16.24
C GLN A 41 2.48 -6.10 16.70
N ASP A 42 2.23 -5.84 17.99
CA ASP A 42 0.87 -5.76 18.55
C ASP A 42 0.03 -4.65 17.89
N HIS A 43 0.63 -3.48 17.63
CA HIS A 43 -0.08 -2.38 16.98
C HIS A 43 -0.30 -2.64 15.48
N CYS A 44 0.66 -3.25 14.79
CA CYS A 44 0.53 -3.65 13.40
C CYS A 44 -0.54 -4.73 13.19
N ASP A 45 -0.61 -5.74 14.06
CA ASP A 45 -1.67 -6.76 14.07
C ASP A 45 -3.06 -6.14 14.22
N GLN A 46 -3.24 -5.25 15.19
CA GLN A 46 -4.52 -4.55 15.41
C GLN A 46 -4.94 -3.70 14.20
N ARG A 47 -3.99 -3.02 13.55
CA ARG A 47 -4.24 -2.21 12.34
C ARG A 47 -4.54 -3.09 11.12
N ALA A 48 -3.84 -4.22 10.98
CA ALA A 48 -4.08 -5.18 9.92
C ALA A 48 -5.49 -5.78 10.03
N LYS A 49 -5.90 -6.21 11.23
CA LYS A 49 -7.26 -6.69 11.53
C LYS A 49 -8.34 -5.64 11.27
N ALA A 50 -8.11 -4.39 11.70
CA ALA A 50 -9.04 -3.29 11.43
C ALA A 50 -9.15 -2.96 9.92
N THR A 51 -8.03 -3.03 9.20
CA THR A 51 -7.99 -2.86 7.74
C THR A 51 -8.68 -4.01 7.01
N TRP A 52 -8.53 -5.25 7.49
CA TRP A 52 -9.20 -6.42 6.94
C TRP A 52 -10.73 -6.32 7.07
N GLU A 53 -11.23 -5.96 8.25
CA GLU A 53 -12.66 -5.66 8.47
C GLU A 53 -13.17 -4.55 7.53
N GLU A 54 -12.39 -3.49 7.32
CA GLU A 54 -12.70 -2.41 6.37
C GLU A 54 -12.75 -2.92 4.92
N LEU A 55 -11.79 -3.72 4.50
CA LEU A 55 -11.73 -4.31 3.15
C LEU A 55 -12.87 -5.30 2.87
N LEU A 56 -13.32 -6.05 3.88
CA LEU A 56 -14.47 -6.96 3.78
C LEU A 56 -15.84 -6.23 3.81
N GLY A 57 -15.87 -4.91 3.97
CA GLY A 57 -17.10 -4.13 4.03
C GLY A 57 -17.89 -4.27 5.34
N SER A 58 -17.19 -4.64 6.44
CA SER A 58 -17.78 -4.67 7.78
C SER A 58 -18.34 -3.30 8.16
N SER A 59 -19.55 -3.26 8.72
CA SER A 59 -20.23 -2.00 9.07
C SER A 59 -19.48 -1.18 10.15
N LYS A 60 -18.54 -1.80 10.86
CA LYS A 60 -17.63 -1.15 11.81
C LYS A 60 -16.20 -0.99 11.28
N GLY A 61 -15.90 -1.48 10.08
CA GLY A 61 -14.56 -1.54 9.50
C GLY A 61 -13.89 -0.18 9.39
N LEU A 62 -14.48 0.77 8.64
CA LEU A 62 -13.92 2.12 8.52
C LEU A 62 -13.77 2.85 9.88
N PRO A 63 -14.78 2.88 10.78
CA PRO A 63 -14.60 3.45 12.12
C PRO A 63 -13.44 2.83 12.91
N LEU A 64 -13.31 1.50 12.92
CA LEU A 64 -12.26 0.79 13.64
C LEU A 64 -10.87 1.05 13.01
N LYS A 65 -10.79 1.08 11.68
CA LYS A 65 -9.56 1.40 10.95
C LYS A 65 -9.07 2.81 11.28
N LEU A 66 -9.96 3.81 11.16
CA LEU A 66 -9.68 5.20 11.52
C LEU A 66 -9.23 5.34 12.97
N GLU A 67 -9.82 4.59 13.91
CA GLU A 67 -9.40 4.57 15.31
C GLU A 67 -7.94 4.07 15.46
N ARG A 68 -7.62 2.92 14.86
CA ARG A 68 -6.30 2.29 14.99
C ARG A 68 -5.21 3.06 14.26
N ASP A 69 -5.48 3.55 13.05
CA ASP A 69 -4.52 4.35 12.28
C ASP A 69 -4.25 5.71 12.94
N LYS A 70 -5.25 6.37 13.53
CA LYS A 70 -5.04 7.61 14.30
C LYS A 70 -4.23 7.37 15.58
N ALA A 71 -4.50 6.29 16.30
CA ALA A 71 -3.73 5.90 17.48
C ALA A 71 -2.26 5.58 17.14
N TYR A 72 -1.99 4.97 15.98
CA TYR A 72 -0.66 4.56 15.56
C TYR A 72 0.36 5.71 15.47
N GLY A 73 -0.05 6.90 15.01
CA GLY A 73 0.85 8.06 14.98
C GLY A 73 1.26 8.54 16.37
N ILE A 74 0.36 8.47 17.36
CA ILE A 74 0.66 8.79 18.76
C ILE A 74 1.65 7.76 19.32
N PHE A 75 1.40 6.48 19.04
CA PHE A 75 2.28 5.37 19.40
C PHE A 75 3.69 5.54 18.80
N ALA A 76 3.81 5.72 17.48
CA ALA A 76 5.11 5.83 16.81
C ALA A 76 5.94 7.03 17.30
N ARG A 77 5.32 8.19 17.55
CA ARG A 77 6.01 9.36 18.13
C ARG A 77 6.47 9.11 19.58
N LYS A 78 5.70 8.37 20.37
CA LYS A 78 6.12 7.93 21.71
C LYS A 78 7.36 7.02 21.59
N GLN A 79 7.32 6.01 20.71
CA GLN A 79 8.44 5.10 20.52
C GLN A 79 9.71 5.80 20.00
N LYS A 80 9.60 6.74 19.03
CA LYS A 80 10.71 7.62 18.63
C LYS A 80 11.32 8.34 19.83
N THR A 81 10.50 8.82 20.77
CA THR A 81 10.97 9.54 21.96
C THR A 81 11.73 8.62 22.92
N GLU A 82 11.22 7.41 23.19
CA GLU A 82 11.85 6.44 24.08
C GLU A 82 13.17 5.88 23.50
N VAL A 83 13.20 5.55 22.21
CA VAL A 83 14.42 5.08 21.52
C VAL A 83 15.49 6.17 21.46
N ASN A 84 15.13 7.42 21.16
CA ASN A 84 16.08 8.54 21.20
C ASN A 84 16.64 8.81 22.61
N ALA A 85 15.84 8.61 23.66
CA ALA A 85 16.30 8.79 25.03
C ALA A 85 17.32 7.72 25.49
N ALA A 86 17.28 6.52 24.88
CA ALA A 86 18.23 5.44 25.14
C ALA A 86 19.48 5.46 24.23
N PHE A 87 19.51 6.34 23.22
CA PHE A 87 20.63 6.49 22.30
C PHE A 87 21.77 7.29 22.96
N THR A 88 22.95 6.69 23.12
CA THR A 88 24.14 7.35 23.68
C THR A 88 25.33 7.21 22.73
N ALA A 89 26.37 8.03 22.93
CA ALA A 89 27.61 7.92 22.17
C ALA A 89 28.34 6.56 22.34
N HIS A 90 27.93 5.72 23.29
CA HIS A 90 28.51 4.40 23.57
C HIS A 90 27.54 3.24 23.31
N SER A 91 26.29 3.51 22.92
CA SER A 91 25.25 2.48 22.79
C SER A 91 25.34 1.66 21.49
N MET A 92 26.21 2.04 20.54
CA MET A 92 26.49 1.30 19.31
C MET A 92 27.98 1.32 18.94
N GLY A 93 28.48 0.18 18.46
CA GLY A 93 29.79 0.08 17.83
C GLY A 93 29.82 0.63 16.39
N ALA A 94 31.00 0.56 15.76
CA ALA A 94 31.15 0.86 14.34
C ALA A 94 30.39 -0.16 13.47
N ASP A 95 30.58 -1.45 13.76
CA ASP A 95 30.09 -2.58 12.95
C ASP A 95 28.64 -3.03 13.32
N ASP A 96 27.93 -2.25 14.15
CA ASP A 96 26.58 -2.57 14.65
C ASP A 96 25.47 -2.26 13.61
N ASP A 97 25.69 -2.53 12.31
CA ASP A 97 24.85 -2.06 11.21
C ASP A 97 23.38 -2.53 11.28
N VAL A 98 23.14 -3.75 11.75
CA VAL A 98 21.76 -4.25 11.95
C VAL A 98 21.04 -3.45 13.03
N LEU A 99 21.69 -3.17 14.17
CA LEU A 99 21.12 -2.36 15.25
C LEU A 99 20.95 -0.90 14.80
N ARG A 100 21.92 -0.36 14.05
CA ARG A 100 21.87 0.97 13.43
C ARG A 100 20.64 1.12 12.52
N ARG A 101 20.35 0.11 11.69
CA ARG A 101 19.14 0.06 10.85
C ARG A 101 17.86 -0.02 11.68
N ARG A 102 17.77 -0.94 12.65
CA ARG A 102 16.59 -1.07 13.55
C ARG A 102 16.27 0.27 14.24
N VAL A 103 17.28 0.89 14.86
CA VAL A 103 17.15 2.21 15.50
C VAL A 103 16.72 3.28 14.50
N LYS A 104 17.34 3.35 13.31
CA LYS A 104 16.98 4.33 12.26
C LYS A 104 15.49 4.24 11.91
N LEU A 105 14.97 3.05 11.65
CA LEU A 105 13.56 2.84 11.29
C LEU A 105 12.59 3.25 12.42
N LEU A 106 12.99 3.09 13.69
CA LEU A 106 12.18 3.51 14.85
C LEU A 106 12.21 5.03 15.10
N ILE A 107 13.28 5.74 14.72
CA ILE A 107 13.39 7.20 14.90
C ILE A 107 13.05 8.03 13.65
N GLN A 108 13.00 7.39 12.48
CA GLN A 108 12.52 7.95 11.20
C GLN A 108 11.39 7.06 10.58
N PRO A 109 10.27 6.78 11.28
CA PRO A 109 9.16 5.94 10.78
C PRO A 109 8.23 6.64 9.77
N GLY A 110 8.70 7.67 9.07
CA GLY A 110 7.95 8.36 8.01
C GLY A 110 6.81 9.24 8.51
N ASP A 111 5.68 9.23 7.79
CA ASP A 111 4.56 10.19 7.97
C ASP A 111 3.93 10.15 9.37
N THR A 112 4.13 9.06 10.12
CA THR A 112 3.68 8.94 11.51
C THR A 112 4.29 9.97 12.45
N LEU A 113 5.37 10.65 12.04
CA LEU A 113 5.98 11.75 12.78
C LEU A 113 5.30 13.11 12.63
N LEU A 114 4.36 13.26 11.68
CA LEU A 114 3.50 14.45 11.58
C LEU A 114 2.84 14.78 12.92
N ASP A 115 2.50 16.06 13.15
CA ASP A 115 1.83 16.45 14.38
C ASP A 115 0.47 15.73 14.54
N THR A 116 -0.06 15.63 15.76
CA THR A 116 -1.27 14.84 16.01
C THR A 116 -2.49 15.29 15.17
N LYS A 117 -2.63 16.57 14.85
CA LYS A 117 -3.70 17.09 13.97
C LYS A 117 -3.42 16.77 12.50
N GLU A 118 -2.18 16.98 12.06
CA GLU A 118 -1.74 16.67 10.69
C GLU A 118 -1.89 15.17 10.37
N TRP A 119 -1.42 14.30 11.27
CA TRP A 119 -1.58 12.85 11.16
C TRP A 119 -3.05 12.43 11.10
N ILE A 120 -3.89 12.95 12.02
CA ILE A 120 -5.33 12.68 12.00
C ILE A 120 -5.95 13.14 10.69
N ARG A 121 -5.52 14.27 10.11
CA ARG A 121 -6.01 14.76 8.82
C ARG A 121 -5.62 13.84 7.67
N LEU A 122 -4.34 13.49 7.55
CA LEU A 122 -3.82 12.61 6.51
C LEU A 122 -4.53 11.25 6.51
N VAL A 123 -4.61 10.59 7.67
CA VAL A 123 -5.31 9.32 7.86
C VAL A 123 -6.80 9.45 7.51
N THR A 124 -7.49 10.46 8.04
CA THR A 124 -8.93 10.64 7.77
C THR A 124 -9.20 10.85 6.28
N PHE A 125 -8.38 11.65 5.59
CA PHE A 125 -8.50 11.88 4.16
C PHE A 125 -8.29 10.57 3.36
N GLY A 126 -7.16 9.89 3.59
CA GLY A 126 -6.80 8.68 2.85
C GLY A 126 -7.82 7.55 3.02
N ASP A 127 -8.17 7.21 4.27
CA ASP A 127 -9.09 6.11 4.55
C ASP A 127 -10.51 6.40 4.07
N THR A 128 -11.01 7.62 4.28
CA THR A 128 -12.37 7.98 3.85
C THR A 128 -12.48 8.02 2.33
N ALA A 129 -11.46 8.53 1.63
CA ALA A 129 -11.42 8.55 0.16
C ALA A 129 -11.39 7.12 -0.41
N LEU A 130 -10.50 6.26 0.11
CA LEU A 130 -10.39 4.86 -0.34
C LEU A 130 -11.66 4.05 -0.04
N ASN A 131 -12.25 4.20 1.14
CA ASN A 131 -13.49 3.52 1.52
C ASN A 131 -14.66 3.97 0.62
N ARG A 132 -14.83 5.29 0.41
CA ARG A 132 -15.86 5.85 -0.48
C ARG A 132 -15.74 5.28 -1.90
N LEU A 133 -14.53 5.25 -2.46
CA LEU A 133 -14.31 4.70 -3.80
C LEU A 133 -14.62 3.19 -3.86
N ARG A 134 -14.24 2.43 -2.84
CA ARG A 134 -14.41 0.97 -2.80
C ARG A 134 -15.86 0.53 -2.68
N PHE A 135 -16.66 1.23 -1.88
CA PHE A 135 -18.01 0.79 -1.48
C PHE A 135 -19.18 1.59 -2.09
N ALA A 136 -18.90 2.61 -2.92
CA ALA A 136 -19.94 3.24 -3.73
C ALA A 136 -20.62 2.23 -4.68
N THR A 137 -21.95 2.39 -4.83
CA THR A 137 -22.85 1.50 -5.59
C THR A 137 -23.70 2.25 -6.63
N ASP A 138 -23.45 3.54 -6.75
CA ASP A 138 -24.12 4.51 -7.62
C ASP A 138 -23.29 4.87 -8.88
N TYR A 139 -22.29 4.05 -9.23
CA TYR A 139 -21.51 4.25 -10.45
C TYR A 139 -22.32 3.95 -11.72
N ASP A 140 -22.14 4.76 -12.77
CA ASP A 140 -22.72 4.57 -14.11
C ASP A 140 -22.11 3.33 -14.79
N CYS A 141 -22.92 2.29 -15.02
CA CYS A 141 -22.47 1.02 -15.61
C CYS A 141 -22.42 1.05 -17.14
N GLY A 142 -22.70 2.19 -17.75
CA GLY A 142 -22.86 2.37 -19.18
C GLY A 142 -24.29 2.17 -19.70
N TYR A 143 -25.15 1.55 -18.92
CA TYR A 143 -26.60 1.43 -19.14
C TYR A 143 -27.38 2.40 -18.23
N ASN A 144 -28.71 2.40 -18.27
CA ASN A 144 -29.58 3.18 -17.37
C ASN A 144 -29.67 2.53 -15.95
N THR A 145 -28.54 2.10 -15.40
CA THR A 145 -28.41 1.35 -14.14
C THR A 145 -27.14 1.77 -13.42
N THR A 146 -27.16 1.74 -12.08
CA THR A 146 -25.96 1.94 -11.25
C THR A 146 -25.40 0.64 -10.69
N CYS A 147 -24.13 0.63 -10.30
CA CYS A 147 -23.43 -0.56 -9.82
C CYS A 147 -22.21 -0.26 -8.92
N THR A 148 -21.62 -1.32 -8.37
CA THR A 148 -20.39 -1.29 -7.57
C THR A 148 -19.14 -0.97 -8.40
N LEU A 149 -18.04 -0.57 -7.75
CA LEU A 149 -16.75 -0.33 -8.41
C LEU A 149 -16.27 -1.55 -9.23
N ARG A 150 -16.47 -2.78 -8.71
CA ARG A 150 -16.10 -4.03 -9.38
C ARG A 150 -16.88 -4.24 -10.68
N GLU A 151 -18.17 -3.95 -10.66
CA GLU A 151 -19.03 -4.03 -11.85
C GLU A 151 -18.69 -2.93 -12.85
N LEU A 152 -18.43 -1.70 -12.39
CA LEU A 152 -17.91 -0.61 -13.23
C LEU A 152 -16.63 -1.02 -13.94
N GLN A 153 -15.65 -1.57 -13.23
CA GLN A 153 -14.37 -2.06 -13.79
C GLN A 153 -14.59 -3.18 -14.81
N ASN A 154 -15.49 -4.12 -14.54
CA ASN A 154 -15.83 -5.18 -15.49
C ASN A 154 -16.52 -4.66 -16.75
N ASN A 155 -17.40 -3.67 -16.62
CA ASN A 155 -18.17 -3.11 -17.72
C ASN A 155 -17.30 -2.16 -18.58
N ILE A 156 -16.47 -1.31 -17.97
CA ILE A 156 -15.62 -0.36 -18.69
C ILE A 156 -14.58 -1.09 -19.55
N ALA A 157 -14.02 -2.20 -19.04
CA ALA A 157 -13.09 -3.07 -19.75
C ALA A 157 -13.63 -3.63 -21.07
N ARG A 158 -14.96 -3.77 -21.19
CA ARG A 158 -15.65 -4.40 -22.33
C ARG A 158 -16.43 -3.41 -23.20
N GLN A 159 -16.53 -2.14 -22.81
CA GLN A 159 -17.33 -1.13 -23.50
C GLN A 159 -16.60 -0.59 -24.76
N PRO A 160 -17.20 -0.69 -25.96
CA PRO A 160 -16.63 -0.09 -27.17
C PRO A 160 -16.99 1.39 -27.40
N ASP A 161 -18.09 1.91 -26.85
CA ASP A 161 -18.57 3.27 -27.15
C ASP A 161 -17.84 4.36 -26.34
N GLU A 162 -17.27 5.36 -27.02
CA GLU A 162 -16.48 6.42 -26.41
C GLU A 162 -17.30 7.33 -25.47
N GLU A 163 -18.54 7.65 -25.82
CA GLU A 163 -19.40 8.52 -25.00
C GLU A 163 -19.90 7.78 -23.75
N ILE A 164 -20.15 6.48 -23.87
CA ILE A 164 -20.43 5.63 -22.71
C ILE A 164 -19.20 5.52 -21.81
N LEU A 165 -18.02 5.19 -22.35
CA LEU A 165 -16.74 5.15 -21.62
C LEU A 165 -16.47 6.46 -20.85
N ARG A 166 -16.74 7.61 -21.49
CA ARG A 166 -16.60 8.94 -20.89
C ARG A 166 -17.55 9.17 -19.71
N ARG A 167 -18.83 8.76 -19.81
CA ARG A 167 -19.78 8.82 -18.69
C ARG A 167 -19.36 7.93 -17.52
N MET A 168 -18.99 6.69 -17.80
CA MET A 168 -18.54 5.71 -16.81
C MET A 168 -17.33 6.22 -16.01
N LYS A 169 -16.32 6.77 -16.71
CA LYS A 169 -15.16 7.41 -16.05
C LYS A 169 -15.56 8.62 -15.21
N LEU A 170 -16.40 9.52 -15.74
CA LEU A 170 -16.84 10.72 -15.00
C LEU A 170 -17.62 10.36 -13.72
N SER A 171 -18.44 9.31 -13.75
CA SER A 171 -19.14 8.80 -12.56
C SER A 171 -18.18 8.32 -11.46
N TRP A 172 -17.04 7.73 -11.84
CA TRP A 172 -15.95 7.42 -10.91
C TRP A 172 -15.21 8.66 -10.42
N GLU A 173 -14.93 9.63 -11.30
CA GLU A 173 -14.27 10.89 -10.93
C GLU A 173 -15.09 11.70 -9.91
N ASN A 174 -16.42 11.67 -9.99
CA ASN A 174 -17.32 12.29 -9.01
C ASN A 174 -17.22 11.68 -7.58
N HIS A 175 -16.59 10.50 -7.45
CA HIS A 175 -16.33 9.83 -6.17
C HIS A 175 -14.95 10.13 -5.58
N LEU A 176 -14.05 10.74 -6.35
CA LEU A 176 -12.74 11.18 -5.86
C LEU A 176 -12.89 12.21 -4.74
N PRO A 177 -11.87 12.34 -3.85
CA PRO A 177 -11.83 13.43 -2.89
C PRO A 177 -11.73 14.78 -3.60
N ASP A 178 -12.13 15.85 -2.91
CA ASP A 178 -12.00 17.21 -3.42
C ASP A 178 -10.52 17.55 -3.68
N ILE A 179 -10.21 17.94 -4.92
CA ILE A 179 -8.84 18.20 -5.36
C ILE A 179 -8.25 19.47 -4.72
N GLN A 180 -9.08 20.46 -4.36
CA GLN A 180 -8.61 21.65 -3.66
C GLN A 180 -8.26 21.31 -2.19
N ASP A 181 -9.09 20.53 -1.48
CA ASP A 181 -8.71 20.04 -0.14
C ASP A 181 -7.43 19.21 -0.19
N TYR A 182 -7.25 18.34 -1.19
CA TYR A 182 -5.99 17.62 -1.38
C TYR A 182 -4.79 18.56 -1.56
N LEU A 183 -4.88 19.52 -2.50
CA LEU A 183 -3.77 20.42 -2.83
C LEU A 183 -3.44 21.41 -1.70
N ASP A 184 -4.45 21.99 -1.06
CA ASP A 184 -4.27 23.02 -0.04
C ASP A 184 -3.89 22.43 1.33
N ASN A 185 -4.27 21.18 1.60
CA ASN A 185 -4.24 20.66 2.97
C ASN A 185 -3.63 19.27 3.18
N ILE A 186 -3.49 18.44 2.15
CA ILE A 186 -2.91 17.10 2.26
C ILE A 186 -1.51 17.08 1.64
N LEU A 187 -1.37 17.58 0.42
CA LEU A 187 -0.09 17.68 -0.27
C LEU A 187 0.99 18.46 0.51
N PRO A 188 0.68 19.56 1.24
CA PRO A 188 1.70 20.28 2.02
C PRO A 188 2.24 19.47 3.21
N LEU A 189 1.49 18.49 3.73
CA LEU A 189 1.91 17.66 4.85
C LEU A 189 3.17 16.84 4.51
N LEU A 190 3.35 16.46 3.24
CA LEU A 190 4.54 15.74 2.77
C LEU A 190 5.85 16.52 3.06
N LYS A 191 5.81 17.86 2.98
CA LYS A 191 6.96 18.72 3.33
C LYS A 191 7.22 18.74 4.84
N ASN A 192 6.18 18.58 5.66
CA ASN A 192 6.31 18.53 7.11
C ASN A 192 6.82 17.15 7.55
N ALA A 193 6.27 16.06 7.00
CA ALA A 193 6.77 14.69 7.19
C ALA A 193 8.25 14.55 6.83
N SER A 194 8.68 15.08 5.68
CA SER A 194 10.10 15.15 5.27
C SER A 194 10.98 15.78 6.34
N LYS A 195 10.58 16.94 6.89
CA LYS A 195 11.34 17.67 7.91
C LYS A 195 11.39 16.94 9.25
N GLU A 196 10.27 16.36 9.71
CA GLU A 196 10.20 15.60 10.96
C GLU A 196 11.05 14.31 10.91
N ASN A 197 11.30 13.79 9.70
CA ASN A 197 12.24 12.71 9.42
C ASN A 197 13.67 13.21 9.10
N HIS A 198 13.94 14.51 9.20
CA HIS A 198 15.24 15.16 8.99
C HIS A 198 15.77 15.19 7.54
N TYR A 199 14.88 15.17 6.54
CA TYR A 199 15.20 15.34 5.12
C TYR A 199 14.81 16.73 4.61
N ASN A 200 15.70 17.35 3.83
CA ASN A 200 15.47 18.70 3.28
C ASN A 200 14.65 18.66 1.98
N LEU A 201 14.83 17.60 1.19
CA LEU A 201 14.10 17.37 -0.05
C LEU A 201 13.14 16.19 0.09
N ILE A 202 11.97 16.32 -0.52
CA ILE A 202 10.95 15.26 -0.57
C ILE A 202 11.47 14.01 -1.31
N GLU A 203 12.35 14.18 -2.30
CA GLU A 203 12.98 13.05 -3.00
C GLU A 203 13.94 12.28 -2.09
N GLU A 204 14.76 12.95 -1.28
CA GLU A 204 15.61 12.29 -0.26
C GLU A 204 14.76 11.54 0.77
N TYR A 205 13.62 12.13 1.18
CA TYR A 205 12.67 11.48 2.08
C TYR A 205 12.10 10.19 1.46
N TRP A 206 11.62 10.24 0.21
CA TRP A 206 11.09 9.05 -0.47
C TRP A 206 12.15 7.97 -0.72
N ASP A 207 13.35 8.35 -1.17
CA ASP A 207 14.51 7.47 -1.30
C ASP A 207 14.83 6.77 0.04
N SER A 208 14.67 7.48 1.16
CA SER A 208 14.89 6.91 2.51
C SER A 208 13.82 5.90 2.95
N LEU A 209 12.55 6.09 2.54
CA LEU A 209 11.45 5.17 2.88
C LEU A 209 11.58 3.80 2.20
N VAL A 210 12.29 3.74 1.07
CA VAL A 210 12.61 2.50 0.35
C VAL A 210 14.04 2.00 0.62
N GLU A 211 14.76 2.66 1.54
CA GLU A 211 16.16 2.39 1.89
C GLU A 211 17.13 2.36 0.68
N TYR A 212 16.85 3.14 -0.36
CA TYR A 212 17.64 3.22 -1.59
C TYR A 212 17.95 4.69 -1.92
N GLU A 213 19.17 5.11 -1.58
CA GLU A 213 19.75 6.41 -1.94
C GLU A 213 19.80 6.60 -3.48
N GLY A 214 19.18 7.65 -3.99
CA GLY A 214 19.12 7.92 -5.43
C GLY A 214 18.09 7.08 -6.18
N ALA A 215 17.10 6.48 -5.51
CA ALA A 215 16.05 5.70 -6.16
C ALA A 215 15.27 6.53 -7.19
N MET A 216 14.92 7.78 -6.89
CA MET A 216 14.25 8.68 -7.84
C MET A 216 15.11 9.02 -9.07
N LEU A 217 16.42 9.17 -8.91
CA LEU A 217 17.35 9.36 -10.03
C LEU A 217 17.47 8.08 -10.87
N THR A 218 17.60 6.92 -10.22
CA THR A 218 17.65 5.61 -10.89
C THR A 218 16.36 5.33 -11.67
N ALA A 219 15.19 5.63 -11.11
CA ALA A 219 13.90 5.47 -11.79
C ALA A 219 13.79 6.37 -13.04
N ARG A 220 14.31 7.59 -12.98
CA ARG A 220 14.37 8.51 -14.15
C ARG A 220 15.28 7.98 -15.25
N ASP A 221 16.42 7.38 -14.91
CA ASP A 221 17.32 6.74 -15.88
C ASP A 221 16.69 5.50 -16.52
N ILE A 222 16.08 4.61 -15.73
CA ILE A 222 15.32 3.46 -16.23
C ILE A 222 14.20 3.93 -17.18
N TRP A 223 13.50 5.03 -16.85
CA TRP A 223 12.49 5.60 -17.73
C TRP A 223 13.07 6.04 -19.08
N GLN A 224 14.28 6.61 -19.16
CA GLN A 224 14.91 6.95 -20.46
C GLN A 224 15.11 5.71 -21.35
N HIS A 225 15.36 4.55 -20.75
CA HIS A 225 15.50 3.28 -21.49
C HIS A 225 14.14 2.70 -21.94
N VAL A 226 13.07 2.89 -21.16
CA VAL A 226 11.71 2.43 -21.47
C VAL A 226 10.99 3.36 -22.46
N GLN A 227 11.20 4.68 -22.36
CA GLN A 227 10.50 5.71 -23.12
C GLN A 227 10.50 5.49 -24.64
N PRO A 228 11.59 5.05 -25.31
CA PRO A 228 11.58 4.77 -26.76
C PRO A 228 10.63 3.64 -27.16
N LEU A 229 10.45 2.62 -26.31
CA LEU A 229 9.49 1.54 -26.54
C LEU A 229 8.06 2.01 -26.25
N TYR A 230 7.86 2.69 -25.12
CA TYR A 230 6.57 3.28 -24.76
C TYR A 230 6.03 4.22 -25.85
N LEU A 231 6.85 5.12 -26.39
CA LEU A 231 6.45 6.04 -27.46
C LEU A 231 6.10 5.32 -28.78
N LYS A 232 6.76 4.20 -29.09
CA LYS A 232 6.38 3.37 -30.25
C LYS A 232 5.04 2.67 -30.02
N LEU A 233 4.83 2.11 -28.84
CA LEU A 233 3.57 1.46 -28.46
C LEU A 233 2.42 2.46 -28.43
N HIS A 234 2.58 3.62 -27.78
CA HIS A 234 1.57 4.69 -27.77
C HIS A 234 1.20 5.11 -29.19
N LYS A 235 2.17 5.39 -30.07
CA LYS A 235 1.88 5.73 -31.48
C LYS A 235 1.09 4.65 -32.21
N TYR A 236 1.40 3.37 -31.95
CA TYR A 236 0.64 2.25 -32.51
C TYR A 236 -0.80 2.21 -31.97
N VAL A 237 -0.98 2.34 -30.66
CA VAL A 237 -2.30 2.37 -30.01
C VAL A 237 -3.14 3.55 -30.51
N THR A 238 -2.58 4.76 -30.59
CA THR A 238 -3.27 5.92 -31.17
C THR A 238 -3.68 5.67 -32.62
N LEU A 239 -2.80 5.12 -33.47
CA LEU A 239 -3.11 4.77 -34.85
C LEU A 239 -4.27 3.75 -34.95
N ARG A 240 -4.32 2.77 -34.04
CA ARG A 240 -5.35 1.73 -34.02
C ARG A 240 -6.71 2.23 -33.50
N LEU A 241 -6.73 3.15 -32.55
CA LEU A 241 -7.96 3.66 -31.92
C LEU A 241 -8.54 4.91 -32.60
N ARG A 242 -7.67 5.79 -33.13
CA ARG A 242 -8.04 7.14 -33.58
C ARG A 242 -7.53 7.50 -34.98
N GLY A 243 -6.76 6.61 -35.62
CA GLY A 243 -6.24 6.82 -36.97
C GLY A 243 -4.96 7.65 -37.03
N ALA A 244 -4.45 7.85 -38.26
CA ALA A 244 -3.12 8.42 -38.50
C ALA A 244 -3.01 9.90 -38.12
N GLU A 245 -4.10 10.67 -38.28
CA GLU A 245 -4.13 12.12 -38.00
C GLU A 245 -3.99 12.46 -36.52
N GLU A 246 -4.26 11.50 -35.63
CA GLU A 246 -4.17 11.66 -34.18
C GLU A 246 -2.83 11.20 -33.60
N VAL A 247 -1.97 10.54 -34.40
CA VAL A 247 -0.69 9.98 -33.93
C VAL A 247 0.23 11.08 -33.41
N GLY A 248 0.57 11.01 -32.13
CA GLY A 248 1.42 11.99 -31.43
C GLY A 248 0.65 13.06 -30.66
N LYS A 249 -0.69 13.09 -30.75
CA LYS A 249 -1.55 13.85 -29.84
C LYS A 249 -1.80 13.05 -28.54
N PRO A 250 -2.15 13.71 -27.41
CA PRO A 250 -2.59 13.02 -26.20
C PRO A 250 -3.86 12.19 -26.46
N LEU A 251 -3.91 10.98 -25.91
CA LEU A 251 -5.08 10.11 -26.01
C LEU A 251 -5.93 10.23 -24.73
N PRO A 252 -7.26 10.46 -24.82
CA PRO A 252 -8.15 10.45 -23.66
C PRO A 252 -8.11 9.12 -22.88
N VAL A 253 -7.97 9.18 -21.56
CA VAL A 253 -7.76 8.01 -20.69
C VAL A 253 -8.87 6.96 -20.80
N HIS A 254 -10.14 7.38 -20.95
CA HIS A 254 -11.27 6.45 -21.05
C HIS A 254 -11.18 5.53 -22.29
N LEU A 255 -10.45 5.92 -23.33
CA LEU A 255 -10.23 5.09 -24.52
C LEU A 255 -9.36 3.85 -24.25
N PHE A 256 -8.62 3.80 -23.14
CA PHE A 256 -7.91 2.59 -22.72
C PHE A 256 -8.82 1.53 -22.09
N ARG A 257 -10.13 1.80 -21.95
CA ARG A 257 -11.08 0.93 -21.22
C ARG A 257 -10.62 0.66 -19.78
N SER A 258 -10.01 1.67 -19.17
CA SER A 258 -9.55 1.72 -17.78
C SER A 258 -9.96 3.09 -17.19
N LEU A 259 -10.13 3.15 -15.86
CA LEU A 259 -10.43 4.38 -15.14
C LEU A 259 -9.20 5.31 -15.06
N THR A 260 -8.01 4.72 -15.04
CA THR A 260 -6.70 5.36 -14.82
C THR A 260 -5.79 5.32 -16.05
N GLY A 261 -5.96 4.35 -16.95
CA GLY A 261 -5.16 4.22 -18.18
C GLY A 261 -3.74 3.67 -17.96
N ASP A 262 -3.53 3.02 -16.83
CA ASP A 262 -2.34 2.27 -16.41
C ASP A 262 -2.20 0.93 -17.14
N ASP A 263 -3.30 0.17 -17.25
CA ASP A 263 -3.38 -1.06 -18.02
C ASP A 263 -4.09 -0.84 -19.37
N TRP A 264 -3.47 -1.31 -20.44
CA TRP A 264 -3.97 -1.26 -21.83
C TRP A 264 -4.40 -2.66 -22.33
N SER A 265 -4.38 -3.69 -21.48
CA SER A 265 -4.72 -5.07 -21.84
C SER A 265 -6.17 -5.20 -22.36
N ASN A 266 -7.10 -4.39 -21.86
CA ASN A 266 -8.50 -4.32 -22.32
C ASN A 266 -8.66 -3.91 -23.81
N LEU A 267 -7.59 -3.44 -24.46
CA LEU A 267 -7.56 -3.08 -25.88
C LEU A 267 -7.04 -4.19 -26.80
N ILE A 268 -6.50 -5.26 -26.25
CA ILE A 268 -5.63 -6.21 -26.97
C ILE A 268 -6.27 -6.81 -28.24
N GLU A 269 -7.57 -7.08 -28.24
CA GLU A 269 -8.32 -7.55 -29.41
C GLU A 269 -8.36 -6.50 -30.53
N SER A 270 -8.53 -5.23 -30.17
CA SER A 270 -8.47 -4.09 -31.11
C SER A 270 -7.04 -3.85 -31.63
N LEU A 271 -6.02 -4.23 -30.84
CA LEU A 271 -4.61 -4.08 -31.18
C LEU A 271 -4.03 -5.26 -31.98
N LEU A 272 -4.59 -6.47 -31.87
CA LEU A 272 -4.06 -7.69 -32.53
C LEU A 272 -4.99 -8.26 -33.62
N PRO A 273 -5.19 -7.57 -34.76
CA PRO A 273 -6.14 -7.99 -35.80
C PRO A 273 -5.81 -9.33 -36.48
N LYS A 274 -4.61 -9.89 -36.28
CA LYS A 274 -4.23 -11.23 -36.77
C LYS A 274 -4.66 -12.36 -35.83
N TYR A 275 -4.96 -12.05 -34.57
CA TYR A 275 -5.36 -12.99 -33.53
C TYR A 275 -6.52 -12.41 -32.70
N PRO A 276 -7.63 -12.02 -33.35
CA PRO A 276 -8.72 -11.31 -32.69
C PRO A 276 -9.47 -12.17 -31.65
N ASP A 277 -9.29 -13.50 -31.69
CA ASP A 277 -9.97 -14.47 -30.84
C ASP A 277 -9.07 -15.08 -29.73
N ILE A 278 -7.88 -14.51 -29.51
CA ILE A 278 -6.89 -15.12 -28.60
C ILE A 278 -7.34 -15.06 -27.13
N TYR A 279 -8.04 -14.01 -26.71
CA TYR A 279 -8.56 -13.91 -25.35
C TYR A 279 -9.74 -14.83 -25.13
N GLN A 280 -10.65 -14.96 -26.10
CA GLN A 280 -11.75 -15.92 -26.08
C GLN A 280 -11.23 -17.36 -25.96
N LYS A 281 -10.16 -17.70 -26.70
CA LYS A 281 -9.50 -19.00 -26.59
C LYS A 281 -8.87 -19.24 -25.22
N VAL A 282 -8.15 -18.26 -24.67
CA VAL A 282 -7.54 -18.38 -23.33
C VAL A 282 -8.63 -18.50 -22.26
N HIS A 283 -9.64 -17.64 -22.29
CA HIS A 283 -10.79 -17.66 -21.39
C HIS A 283 -11.50 -19.02 -21.42
N ALA A 284 -11.90 -19.50 -22.60
CA ALA A 284 -12.55 -20.80 -22.74
C ALA A 284 -11.69 -21.96 -22.21
N ASN A 285 -10.37 -21.93 -22.38
CA ASN A 285 -9.49 -22.95 -21.80
C ASN A 285 -9.38 -22.86 -20.27
N ILE A 286 -9.38 -21.66 -19.69
CA ILE A 286 -9.37 -21.45 -18.24
C ILE A 286 -10.70 -21.93 -17.63
N GLN A 287 -11.83 -21.67 -18.31
CA GLN A 287 -13.15 -22.18 -17.93
C GLN A 287 -13.25 -23.71 -18.00
N LEU A 288 -12.80 -24.32 -19.10
CA LEU A 288 -12.79 -25.78 -19.28
C LEU A 288 -11.92 -26.51 -18.25
N LYS A 289 -10.95 -25.82 -17.64
CA LYS A 289 -10.09 -26.34 -16.56
C LYS A 289 -10.59 -26.00 -15.15
N ASP A 290 -11.71 -25.28 -15.01
CA ASP A 290 -12.24 -24.80 -13.72
C ASP A 290 -11.25 -23.95 -12.90
N ILE A 291 -10.40 -23.16 -13.58
CA ILE A 291 -9.39 -22.30 -12.94
C ILE A 291 -10.01 -20.92 -12.65
N GLY A 292 -10.90 -20.88 -11.66
CA GLY A 292 -11.51 -19.67 -11.11
C GLY A 292 -11.51 -19.68 -9.57
N GLY A 293 -11.77 -18.53 -8.95
CA GLY A 293 -11.80 -18.40 -7.48
C GLY A 293 -10.63 -19.10 -6.78
N LEU A 294 -10.92 -19.88 -5.74
CA LEU A 294 -9.95 -20.67 -4.97
C LEU A 294 -9.08 -21.63 -5.82
N ASN A 295 -9.60 -22.18 -6.93
CA ASN A 295 -8.82 -23.12 -7.76
C ASN A 295 -7.62 -22.44 -8.42
N ALA A 296 -7.74 -21.18 -8.81
CA ALA A 296 -6.60 -20.41 -9.33
C ALA A 296 -5.47 -20.24 -8.29
N TYR A 297 -5.83 -20.07 -7.01
CA TYR A 297 -4.86 -20.01 -5.91
C TYR A 297 -4.25 -21.37 -5.59
N ARG A 298 -5.00 -22.47 -5.75
CA ARG A 298 -4.47 -23.84 -5.63
C ARG A 298 -3.46 -24.16 -6.74
N GLU A 299 -3.72 -23.76 -7.98
CA GLU A 299 -2.74 -23.88 -9.07
C GLU A 299 -1.49 -23.02 -8.84
N ALA A 300 -1.64 -21.82 -8.28
CA ALA A 300 -0.50 -21.01 -7.86
C ALA A 300 0.31 -21.67 -6.73
N ASN A 301 -0.35 -22.29 -5.74
CA ASN A 301 0.32 -23.05 -4.68
C ASN A 301 1.08 -24.26 -5.26
N ASN A 302 0.47 -25.02 -6.17
CA ASN A 302 1.12 -26.14 -6.87
C ASN A 302 2.41 -25.70 -7.58
N LEU A 303 2.42 -24.49 -8.17
CA LEU A 303 3.61 -23.92 -8.81
C LEU A 303 4.70 -23.56 -7.78
N LEU A 304 4.34 -23.01 -6.61
CA LEU A 304 5.31 -22.76 -5.53
C LEU A 304 5.97 -24.06 -5.05
N SER A 305 5.19 -25.14 -4.86
CA SER A 305 5.72 -26.46 -4.53
C SER A 305 6.67 -26.98 -5.62
N GLN A 306 6.29 -26.88 -6.91
CA GLN A 306 7.13 -27.31 -8.03
C GLN A 306 8.45 -26.53 -8.15
N LEU A 307 8.43 -25.24 -7.80
CA LEU A 307 9.62 -24.38 -7.74
C LEU A 307 10.42 -24.53 -6.44
N ASN A 308 9.98 -25.38 -5.51
CA ASN A 308 10.55 -25.57 -4.17
C ASN A 308 10.59 -24.27 -3.33
N LEU A 309 9.59 -23.40 -3.51
CA LEU A 309 9.43 -22.13 -2.77
C LEU A 309 8.63 -22.28 -1.47
N GLY A 310 8.16 -23.50 -1.17
CA GLY A 310 7.28 -23.81 -0.03
C GLY A 310 5.83 -24.01 -0.45
N GLU A 311 4.95 -24.14 0.55
CA GLU A 311 3.51 -24.31 0.38
C GLU A 311 2.77 -23.19 1.14
N VAL A 312 1.65 -22.74 0.61
CA VAL A 312 0.75 -21.78 1.26
C VAL A 312 0.10 -22.45 2.49
N PRO A 313 0.24 -21.85 3.70
CA PRO A 313 -0.40 -22.37 4.91
C PRO A 313 -1.92 -22.49 4.82
N ASN A 314 -2.51 -23.47 5.53
CA ASN A 314 -3.94 -23.78 5.45
C ASN A 314 -4.84 -22.66 5.99
N ASP A 315 -4.41 -21.95 7.04
CA ASP A 315 -5.08 -20.76 7.59
C ASP A 315 -5.25 -19.66 6.52
N ILE A 316 -4.24 -19.44 5.68
CA ILE A 316 -4.37 -18.52 4.52
C ILE A 316 -5.44 -19.00 3.54
N LEU A 317 -5.59 -20.32 3.33
CA LEU A 317 -6.62 -20.89 2.46
C LEU A 317 -8.03 -20.91 3.09
N GLU A 318 -8.14 -20.81 4.41
CA GLU A 318 -9.40 -20.84 5.16
C GLU A 318 -9.92 -19.43 5.50
N GLU A 319 -9.03 -18.48 5.79
CA GLU A 319 -9.39 -17.12 6.25
C GLU A 319 -9.46 -16.07 5.13
N SER A 320 -8.91 -16.35 3.94
CA SER A 320 -8.87 -15.39 2.81
C SER A 320 -10.16 -15.37 1.96
N ALA A 321 -10.55 -14.16 1.53
CA ALA A 321 -11.75 -13.93 0.72
C ALA A 321 -11.56 -14.16 -0.80
N PHE A 322 -11.23 -15.39 -1.22
CA PHE A 322 -10.93 -15.73 -2.63
C PHE A 322 -12.07 -15.50 -3.64
N ASN A 323 -13.32 -15.47 -3.16
CA ASN A 323 -14.51 -15.25 -3.98
C ASN A 323 -14.96 -13.78 -4.05
N GLY A 324 -14.12 -12.85 -3.56
CA GLY A 324 -14.38 -11.40 -3.54
C GLY A 324 -14.06 -10.72 -4.87
N THR A 325 -12.82 -10.26 -5.03
CA THR A 325 -12.37 -9.49 -6.20
C THR A 325 -12.02 -10.37 -7.40
N CYS A 326 -11.45 -11.56 -7.19
CA CYS A 326 -11.34 -12.55 -8.25
C CYS A 326 -12.73 -13.10 -8.60
N PRO A 327 -13.06 -13.30 -9.88
CA PRO A 327 -14.30 -13.95 -10.27
C PRO A 327 -14.32 -15.37 -9.68
N PRO A 328 -15.31 -15.72 -8.82
CA PRO A 328 -15.36 -17.02 -8.16
C PRO A 328 -15.56 -18.16 -9.16
N THR A 329 -16.26 -17.86 -10.26
CA THR A 329 -16.36 -18.66 -11.47
C THR A 329 -16.03 -17.77 -12.66
N ILE A 330 -15.30 -18.30 -13.64
CA ILE A 330 -15.08 -17.63 -14.91
C ILE A 330 -16.23 -18.05 -15.84
N VAL A 331 -17.06 -17.09 -16.27
CA VAL A 331 -18.33 -17.30 -16.99
C VAL A 331 -18.27 -16.68 -18.38
#